data_AF-A0AAN5CIR5-F1
#
_entry.id   AF-A0AAN5CIR5-F1
#
_cell.length_a   1.000
_cell.length_b   1.000
_cell.length_c   1.000
_cell.angle_alpha   90.00
_cell.angle_beta   90.00
_cell.angle_gamma   90.00
#
_symmetry.space_group_name_H-M   'P 1'
#
loop_
_entity.id
_entity.type
_entity.pdbx_description
1 polymer ?
#
loop_
_entity_poly.entity_id
_entity_poly.type
_entity_poly.pdbx_seq_one_letter_code
_entity_poly.pdbx_strand_id
1 'polypeptide(L)'
;SQIILRRLTQIFKLKTYPDEQSAAIGHAIDRLLDNHTFNLFIMSKQSVVGKIIEFMTRANGVPSFLIPILSSIGGSYVAKMTMKRATTSIGTFKEIEYKELLRNDLLQLQTILGKNKYLMGDEPTTVDCTAIGQFGSAYYAIPSARFYLHDLLESSEFAPLKEYLERVKTRIYGNEFCD
;
A
#
# COMPACT_ATOMS: atom_id res chain seq x y z
N SER A 1 7.59 -8.48 5.76
CA SER A 1 6.59 -9.55 5.92
C SER A 1 7.16 -10.96 5.68
N GLN A 2 7.91 -11.19 4.60
CA GLN A 2 8.26 -12.52 4.08
C GLN A 2 8.95 -13.49 5.05
N ILE A 3 9.92 -13.04 5.86
CA ILE A 3 10.59 -13.92 6.84
C ILE A 3 9.60 -14.40 7.91
N ILE A 4 8.71 -13.52 8.36
CA ILE A 4 7.68 -13.84 9.36
C ILE A 4 6.72 -14.86 8.76
N LEU A 5 6.19 -14.59 7.57
CA LEU A 5 5.29 -15.52 6.86
C LEU A 5 5.93 -16.89 6.67
N ARG A 6 7.19 -16.94 6.18
CA ARG A 6 7.92 -18.20 6.02
C ARG A 6 8.02 -18.99 7.32
N ARG A 7 8.37 -18.32 8.43
CA ARG A 7 8.49 -18.98 9.75
C ARG A 7 7.15 -19.47 10.26
N LEU A 8 6.09 -18.67 10.13
CA LEU A 8 4.74 -19.06 10.56
C LEU A 8 4.23 -20.24 9.73
N THR A 9 4.39 -20.22 8.41
CA THR A 9 4.02 -21.34 7.53
C THR A 9 4.73 -22.63 7.93
N GLN A 10 6.03 -22.56 8.28
CA GLN A 10 6.79 -23.71 8.76
C GLN A 10 6.29 -24.24 10.12
N ILE A 11 6.05 -23.35 11.08
CA ILE A 11 5.60 -23.71 12.43
C ILE A 11 4.20 -24.34 12.39
N PHE A 12 3.28 -23.71 11.67
CA PHE A 12 1.88 -24.12 11.60
C PHE A 12 1.59 -25.13 10.48
N LYS A 13 2.61 -25.53 9.70
CA LYS A 13 2.51 -26.46 8.57
C LYS A 13 1.40 -26.07 7.58
N LEU A 14 1.27 -24.77 7.31
CA LEU A 14 0.21 -24.26 6.45
C LEU A 14 0.52 -24.54 4.98
N LYS A 15 -0.48 -25.00 4.22
CA LYS A 15 -0.41 -25.03 2.76
C LYS A 15 -0.96 -23.72 2.22
N THR A 16 -0.09 -22.75 1.98
CA THR A 16 -0.47 -21.39 1.56
C THR A 16 -0.93 -21.31 0.10
N TYR A 17 -0.42 -22.19 -0.76
CA TYR A 17 -0.74 -22.25 -2.19
C TYR A 17 -0.99 -23.70 -2.63
N PRO A 18 -1.80 -23.92 -3.69
CA PRO A 18 -2.10 -25.25 -4.20
C PRO A 18 -0.86 -25.99 -4.72
N ASP A 19 0.06 -25.27 -5.35
CA ASP A 19 1.28 -25.78 -5.99
C ASP A 19 2.43 -24.74 -5.96
N GLU A 20 3.63 -25.16 -6.36
CA GLU A 20 4.85 -24.33 -6.33
C GLU A 20 4.83 -23.17 -7.35
N GLN A 21 4.18 -23.35 -8.51
CA GLN A 21 4.07 -22.30 -9.52
C GLN A 21 3.18 -21.18 -9.00
N SER A 22 2.03 -21.53 -8.42
CA SER A 22 1.14 -20.57 -7.74
C SER A 22 1.87 -19.82 -6.62
N ALA A 23 2.71 -20.50 -5.85
CA ALA A 23 3.52 -19.86 -4.82
C ALA A 23 4.55 -18.87 -5.40
N ALA A 24 5.20 -19.23 -6.53
CA ALA A 24 6.14 -18.36 -7.22
C ALA A 24 5.46 -17.10 -7.81
N ILE A 25 4.27 -17.27 -8.40
CA ILE A 25 3.45 -16.14 -8.89
C ILE A 25 3.04 -15.24 -7.73
N GLY A 26 2.52 -15.80 -6.64
CA GLY A 26 2.16 -15.04 -5.45
C GLY A 26 3.36 -14.27 -4.88
N HIS A 27 4.55 -14.87 -4.88
CA HIS A 27 5.78 -14.17 -4.48
C HIS A 27 6.12 -12.99 -5.39
N ALA A 28 5.95 -13.13 -6.71
CA ALA A 28 6.18 -12.05 -7.66
C ALA A 28 5.21 -10.87 -7.43
N ILE A 29 3.93 -11.15 -7.18
CA ILE A 29 2.93 -10.13 -6.86
C ILE A 29 3.25 -9.46 -5.52
N ASP A 30 3.64 -10.23 -4.51
CA ASP A 30 4.11 -9.68 -3.23
C ASP A 30 5.31 -8.74 -3.42
N ARG A 31 6.23 -9.02 -4.37
CA ARG A 31 7.37 -8.13 -4.67
C ARG A 31 6.93 -6.88 -5.41
N LEU A 32 5.98 -6.98 -6.33
CA LEU A 32 5.36 -5.82 -6.97
C LEU A 32 4.76 -4.88 -5.90
N LEU A 33 3.92 -5.42 -5.02
CA LEU A 33 3.23 -4.67 -3.95
C LEU A 33 4.18 -4.10 -2.90
N ASP A 34 4.98 -4.94 -2.24
CA ASP A 34 5.83 -4.52 -1.10
C ASP A 34 7.03 -3.66 -1.51
N ASN A 35 7.44 -3.71 -2.78
CA ASN A 35 8.63 -2.99 -3.24
C ASN A 35 8.26 -1.89 -4.23
N HIS A 36 7.79 -2.21 -5.43
CA HIS A 36 7.63 -1.20 -6.47
C HIS A 36 6.43 -0.28 -6.17
N THR A 37 5.24 -0.85 -6.01
CA THR A 37 4.01 -0.08 -5.76
C THR A 37 4.08 0.69 -4.44
N PHE A 38 4.60 0.08 -3.38
CA PHE A 38 4.80 0.76 -2.09
C PHE A 38 5.71 1.99 -2.19
N ASN A 39 6.85 1.89 -2.89
CA ASN A 39 7.74 3.03 -3.07
C ASN A 39 7.11 4.10 -3.97
N LEU A 40 6.27 3.73 -4.93
CA LEU A 40 5.48 4.69 -5.72
C LEU A 40 4.42 5.41 -4.87
N PHE A 41 3.80 4.73 -3.88
CA PHE A 41 2.95 5.39 -2.90
C PHE A 41 3.72 6.41 -2.07
N ILE A 42 4.94 6.06 -1.63
CA ILE A 42 5.83 7.00 -0.92
C ILE A 42 6.09 8.24 -1.77
N MET A 43 6.48 8.07 -3.05
CA MET A 43 6.75 9.19 -3.94
C MET A 43 5.50 10.05 -4.15
N SER A 44 4.33 9.43 -4.28
CA SER A 44 3.06 10.13 -4.48
C SER A 44 2.58 10.90 -3.24
N LYS A 45 3.07 10.54 -2.04
CA LYS A 45 2.76 11.21 -0.77
C LYS A 45 3.56 12.50 -0.55
N GLN A 46 4.47 12.88 -1.45
CA GLN A 46 5.35 14.04 -1.30
C GLN A 46 4.60 15.34 -0.96
N SER A 47 3.53 15.63 -1.69
CA SER A 47 2.76 16.87 -1.50
C SER A 47 1.93 16.89 -0.22
N VAL A 48 1.73 15.74 0.43
CA VAL A 48 0.88 15.61 1.62
C VAL A 48 1.63 15.13 2.86
N VAL A 49 2.96 15.02 2.81
CA VAL A 49 3.78 14.54 3.94
C VAL A 49 3.58 15.37 5.21
N GLY A 50 3.38 16.68 5.09
CA GLY A 50 3.08 17.56 6.24
C GLY A 50 1.79 17.17 6.94
N LYS A 51 0.72 16.86 6.18
CA LYS A 51 -0.56 16.39 6.73
C LYS A 51 -0.43 15.02 7.40
N ILE A 52 0.36 14.12 6.81
CA ILE A 52 0.65 12.80 7.40
C ILE A 52 1.31 12.95 8.76
N ILE A 53 2.32 13.84 8.87
CA ILE A 53 3.04 14.06 10.12
C ILE A 53 2.18 14.77 11.15
N GLU A 54 1.39 15.75 10.72
CA GLU A 54 0.41 16.38 11.59
C GLU A 54 -0.57 15.34 12.16
N PHE A 55 -1.11 14.46 11.33
CA PHE A 55 -2.00 13.39 11.78
C PHE A 55 -1.30 12.48 12.79
N MET A 56 -0.10 12.00 12.47
CA MET A 56 0.66 11.10 13.35
C MET A 56 1.04 11.77 14.69
N THR A 57 1.40 13.05 14.68
CA THR A 57 1.74 13.78 15.92
C THR A 57 0.51 13.97 16.80
N ARG A 58 -0.64 14.32 16.22
CA ARG A 58 -1.92 14.41 16.95
C ARG A 58 -2.34 13.05 17.54
N ALA A 59 -2.27 11.98 16.74
CA ALA A 59 -2.63 10.63 17.16
C ALA A 59 -1.77 10.10 18.31
N ASN A 60 -0.50 10.52 18.38
CA ASN A 60 0.43 10.14 19.46
C ASN A 60 0.40 11.10 20.67
N GLY A 61 -0.58 12.01 20.75
CA GLY A 61 -0.76 12.89 21.91
C GLY A 61 0.30 13.99 22.04
N VAL A 62 0.99 14.36 20.95
CA VAL A 62 1.98 15.44 20.98
C VAL A 62 1.26 16.78 21.25
N PRO A 63 1.72 17.58 22.23
CA PRO A 63 1.11 18.88 22.52
C PRO A 63 1.07 19.80 21.29
N SER A 64 -0.07 20.47 21.08
CA SER A 64 -0.35 21.27 19.87
C SER A 64 0.69 22.36 19.57
N PHE A 65 1.38 22.88 20.59
CA PHE A 65 2.40 23.92 20.41
C PHE A 65 3.72 23.37 19.82
N LEU A 66 4.00 22.05 19.91
CA LEU A 66 5.17 21.42 19.31
C LEU A 66 4.93 20.96 17.86
N ILE A 67 3.67 20.84 17.45
CA ILE A 67 3.27 20.36 16.12
C ILE A 67 3.91 21.19 15.00
N PRO A 68 3.90 22.54 15.01
CA PRO A 68 4.49 23.34 13.92
C PRO A 68 6.00 23.11 13.72
N ILE A 69 6.73 22.88 14.81
CA ILE A 69 8.18 22.64 14.78
C ILE A 69 8.46 21.25 14.20
N LEU A 70 7.74 20.23 14.68
CA LEU A 70 7.90 18.85 14.23
C LEU A 70 7.43 18.66 12.78
N SER A 71 6.34 19.31 12.38
CA SER A 71 5.80 19.21 11.02
C SER A 71 6.68 19.94 9.99
N SER A 72 7.24 21.11 10.34
CA SER A 72 8.07 21.90 9.42
C SER A 72 9.49 21.34 9.28
N ILE A 73 10.20 21.15 10.40
CA ILE A 73 11.61 20.75 10.41
C ILE A 73 11.74 19.22 10.33
N GLY A 74 11.05 18.50 11.21
CA GLY A 74 11.04 17.04 11.21
C GLY A 74 10.42 16.48 9.94
N GLY A 75 9.35 17.10 9.44
CA GLY A 75 8.68 16.63 8.25
C GLY A 75 9.46 16.78 6.96
N SER A 76 10.17 17.89 6.78
CA SER A 76 11.07 18.06 5.64
C SER A 76 12.20 17.02 5.64
N TYR A 77 12.72 16.66 6.82
CA TYR A 77 13.75 15.64 6.96
C TYR A 77 13.23 14.22 6.65
N VAL A 78 12.10 13.83 7.27
CA VAL A 78 11.46 12.52 7.05
C VAL A 78 11.05 12.36 5.59
N ALA A 79 10.51 13.41 4.96
CA ALA A 79 10.18 13.42 3.55
C ALA A 79 11.39 13.11 2.68
N LYS A 80 12.50 13.86 2.86
CA LYS A 80 13.75 13.66 2.11
C LYS A 80 14.31 12.26 2.30
N MET A 81 14.31 11.74 3.53
CA MET A 81 14.83 10.39 3.83
C MET A 81 13.98 9.31 3.14
N THR A 82 12.66 9.40 3.26
CA THR A 82 11.73 8.40 2.71
C THR A 82 11.75 8.44 1.17
N MET A 83 11.79 9.63 0.57
CA MET A 83 11.93 9.78 -0.89
C MET A 83 13.27 9.26 -1.38
N LYS A 84 14.39 9.58 -0.72
CA LYS A 84 15.71 9.06 -1.11
C LYS A 84 15.74 7.53 -1.09
N ARG A 85 15.11 6.91 -0.10
CA ARG A 85 14.97 5.46 -0.03
C ARG A 85 14.14 4.94 -1.20
N ALA A 86 12.98 5.55 -1.46
CA ALA A 86 12.13 5.15 -2.58
C ALA A 86 12.88 5.26 -3.91
N THR A 87 13.54 6.38 -4.21
CA THR A 87 14.30 6.54 -5.46
C THR A 87 15.48 5.59 -5.59
N THR A 88 16.07 5.14 -4.48
CA THR A 88 17.08 4.07 -4.50
C THR A 88 16.48 2.72 -4.91
N SER A 89 15.22 2.47 -4.55
CA SER A 89 14.53 1.21 -4.84
C SER A 89 13.91 1.14 -6.23
N ILE A 90 13.31 2.24 -6.70
CA ILE A 90 12.56 2.25 -7.98
C ILE A 90 13.22 3.10 -9.06
N GLY A 91 14.23 3.90 -8.74
CA GLY A 91 14.86 4.83 -9.66
C GLY A 91 14.43 6.29 -9.46
N THR A 92 15.16 7.19 -10.12
CA THR A 92 14.87 8.63 -10.10
C THR A 92 14.18 9.03 -11.39
N PHE A 93 12.97 9.59 -11.26
CA PHE A 93 12.11 9.99 -12.36
C PHE A 93 11.47 11.36 -12.09
N LYS A 94 10.77 11.89 -13.08
CA LYS A 94 9.92 13.07 -12.96
C LYS A 94 8.60 12.69 -12.28
N GLU A 95 7.91 13.68 -11.73
CA GLU A 95 6.61 13.47 -11.07
C GLU A 95 5.58 12.80 -11.99
N ILE A 96 5.52 13.22 -13.26
CA ILE A 96 4.59 12.63 -14.23
C ILE A 96 4.92 11.16 -14.52
N GLU A 97 6.21 10.82 -14.61
CA GLU A 97 6.68 9.45 -14.83
C GLU A 97 6.36 8.56 -13.61
N TYR A 98 6.47 9.09 -12.38
CA TYR A 98 6.02 8.37 -11.18
C TYR A 98 4.51 8.10 -11.19
N LYS A 99 3.70 9.06 -11.65
CA LYS A 99 2.25 8.88 -11.79
C LYS A 99 1.92 7.81 -12.84
N GLU A 100 2.60 7.84 -13.98
CA GLU A 100 2.45 6.83 -15.03
C GLU A 100 2.83 5.42 -14.54
N LEU A 101 3.95 5.29 -13.83
CA LEU A 101 4.39 4.03 -13.23
C LEU A 101 3.38 3.52 -12.19
N LEU A 102 2.86 4.40 -11.33
CA LEU A 102 1.85 4.02 -10.34
C LEU A 102 0.58 3.54 -11.03
N ARG A 103 0.07 4.29 -12.02
CA ARG A 103 -1.11 3.88 -12.79
C ARG A 103 -0.88 2.53 -13.47
N ASN A 104 0.31 2.31 -14.04
CA ASN A 104 0.67 1.04 -14.67
C ASN A 104 0.65 -0.12 -13.66
N ASP A 105 1.24 0.05 -12.47
CA ASP A 105 1.20 -0.97 -11.41
C ASP A 105 -0.24 -1.35 -11.02
N LEU A 106 -1.11 -0.34 -10.82
CA LEU A 106 -2.52 -0.58 -10.52
C LEU A 106 -3.22 -1.31 -11.67
N LEU A 107 -2.88 -0.99 -12.92
CA LEU A 107 -3.42 -1.66 -14.09
C LEU A 107 -2.99 -3.13 -14.15
N GLN A 108 -1.73 -3.44 -13.81
CA GLN A 108 -1.25 -4.82 -13.72
C GLN A 108 -1.98 -5.58 -12.61
N LEU A 109 -2.16 -4.98 -11.43
CA LEU A 109 -2.92 -5.59 -10.33
C LEU A 109 -4.38 -5.85 -10.71
N GLN A 110 -5.04 -4.89 -11.37
CA GLN A 110 -6.39 -5.07 -11.88
C GLN A 110 -6.47 -6.15 -12.98
N THR A 111 -5.45 -6.25 -13.83
CA THR A 111 -5.37 -7.30 -14.86
C THR A 111 -5.18 -8.68 -14.23
N ILE A 112 -4.32 -8.79 -13.22
CA ILE A 112 -4.11 -10.02 -12.43
C ILE A 112 -5.41 -10.43 -11.73
N LEU A 113 -6.12 -9.47 -11.12
CA LEU A 113 -7.43 -9.69 -10.52
C LEU A 113 -8.41 -10.23 -11.56
N GLY A 114 -8.46 -9.63 -12.75
CA GLY A 114 -9.28 -10.10 -13.86
C GLY A 114 -10.75 -10.29 -13.46
N LYS A 115 -11.24 -11.53 -13.55
CA LYS A 115 -12.60 -11.93 -13.11
C LYS A 115 -12.62 -12.61 -11.74
N ASN A 116 -11.46 -12.78 -11.11
CA ASN A 116 -11.34 -13.48 -9.85
C ASN A 116 -11.85 -12.60 -8.69
N LYS A 117 -12.28 -13.24 -7.60
CA LYS A 117 -12.65 -12.51 -6.38
C LYS A 117 -11.44 -11.96 -5.64
N TYR A 118 -10.29 -12.61 -5.74
CA TYR A 118 -9.03 -12.23 -5.10
C TYR A 118 -7.88 -12.35 -6.10
N LEU A 119 -6.70 -11.80 -5.78
CA LEU A 119 -5.60 -11.70 -6.74
C LEU A 119 -5.13 -13.06 -7.29
N MET A 120 -5.30 -14.12 -6.51
CA MET A 120 -4.85 -15.47 -6.84
C MET A 120 -6.01 -16.47 -7.05
N GLY A 121 -7.26 -16.01 -7.15
CA GLY A 121 -8.43 -16.87 -7.38
C GLY A 121 -9.66 -16.50 -6.56
N ASP A 122 -10.42 -17.51 -6.13
CA ASP A 122 -11.69 -17.30 -5.43
C ASP A 122 -11.60 -17.19 -3.91
N GLU A 123 -10.46 -17.59 -3.33
CA GLU A 123 -10.18 -17.48 -1.89
C GLU A 123 -9.00 -16.54 -1.63
N PRO A 124 -9.00 -15.81 -0.50
CA PRO A 124 -7.92 -14.90 -0.17
C PRO A 124 -6.63 -15.66 0.14
N THR A 125 -5.52 -15.09 -0.30
CA THR A 125 -4.17 -15.60 -0.04
C THR A 125 -3.36 -14.57 0.75
N THR A 126 -2.10 -14.89 1.08
CA THR A 126 -1.21 -13.91 1.71
C THR A 126 -0.99 -12.67 0.85
N VAL A 127 -1.12 -12.79 -0.48
CA VAL A 127 -1.00 -11.65 -1.40
C VAL A 127 -2.09 -10.61 -1.14
N ASP A 128 -3.32 -11.06 -0.87
CA ASP A 128 -4.43 -10.15 -0.57
C ASP A 128 -4.23 -9.45 0.77
N CYS A 129 -3.65 -10.15 1.76
CA CYS A 129 -3.22 -9.54 3.01
C CYS A 129 -2.12 -8.48 2.79
N THR A 130 -1.15 -8.76 1.91
CA THR A 130 -0.12 -7.78 1.52
C THR A 130 -0.77 -6.57 0.85
N ALA A 131 -1.66 -6.80 -0.12
CA ALA A 131 -2.36 -5.74 -0.83
C ALA A 131 -3.11 -4.83 0.15
N ILE A 132 -4.00 -5.37 0.98
CA ILE A 132 -4.75 -4.53 1.92
C ILE A 132 -3.86 -3.87 2.98
N GLY A 133 -2.71 -4.46 3.35
CA GLY A 133 -1.75 -3.79 4.22
C GLY A 133 -1.17 -2.53 3.57
N GLN A 134 -0.75 -2.64 2.31
CA GLN A 134 -0.19 -1.51 1.56
C GLN A 134 -1.25 -0.45 1.23
N PHE A 135 -2.37 -0.85 0.61
CA PHE A 135 -3.48 0.05 0.28
C PHE A 135 -4.20 0.59 1.52
N GLY A 136 -4.31 -0.20 2.59
CA GLY A 136 -4.76 0.21 3.92
C GLY A 136 -4.04 1.48 4.39
N SER A 137 -2.71 1.40 4.42
CA SER A 137 -1.86 2.52 4.85
C SER A 137 -1.83 3.70 3.86
N ALA A 138 -2.19 3.47 2.60
CA ALA A 138 -2.06 4.45 1.53
C ALA A 138 -3.36 5.20 1.22
N TYR A 139 -4.50 4.52 1.27
CA TYR A 139 -5.80 5.03 0.88
C TYR A 139 -6.75 5.24 2.07
N TYR A 140 -6.73 4.36 3.08
CA TYR A 140 -7.69 4.40 4.18
C TYR A 140 -7.16 5.13 5.43
N ALA A 141 -5.89 4.93 5.79
CA ALA A 141 -5.38 5.29 7.11
C ALA A 141 -5.40 6.79 7.45
N ILE A 142 -5.34 7.69 6.46
CA ILE A 142 -5.30 9.15 6.70
C ILE A 142 -6.18 9.85 5.66
N PRO A 143 -7.52 9.87 5.84
CA PRO A 143 -8.45 10.42 4.85
C PRO A 143 -8.21 11.90 4.48
N SER A 144 -7.58 12.67 5.39
CA SER A 144 -7.24 14.08 5.17
C SER A 144 -6.02 14.29 4.24
N ALA A 145 -5.20 13.25 4.05
CA ALA A 145 -3.97 13.28 3.27
C ALA A 145 -4.17 12.62 1.90
N ARG A 146 -5.08 13.18 1.10
CA ARG A 146 -5.39 12.69 -0.25
C ARG A 146 -4.29 13.03 -1.26
N PHE A 147 -3.95 12.07 -2.10
CA PHE A 147 -2.96 12.18 -3.18
C PHE A 147 -3.37 11.28 -4.36
N TYR A 148 -2.60 11.30 -5.46
CA TYR A 148 -2.96 10.71 -6.76
C TYR A 148 -3.56 9.29 -6.74
N LEU A 149 -3.16 8.42 -5.80
CA LEU A 149 -3.78 7.10 -5.62
C LEU A 149 -5.30 7.18 -5.37
N HIS A 150 -5.75 8.18 -4.62
CA HIS A 150 -7.16 8.37 -4.32
C HIS A 150 -7.94 8.70 -5.59
N ASP A 151 -7.40 9.58 -6.42
CA ASP A 151 -8.01 9.96 -7.69
C ASP A 151 -8.08 8.75 -8.64
N LEU A 152 -7.06 7.90 -8.65
CA LEU A 152 -7.06 6.65 -9.41
C LEU A 152 -8.15 5.69 -8.91
N LEU A 153 -8.15 5.33 -7.61
CA LEU A 153 -9.10 4.36 -7.06
C LEU A 153 -10.56 4.84 -7.10
N GLU A 154 -10.79 6.15 -7.07
CA GLU A 154 -12.13 6.73 -7.18
C GLU A 154 -12.58 6.97 -8.63
N SER A 155 -11.68 6.82 -9.59
CA SER A 155 -12.03 6.87 -11.01
C SER A 155 -12.80 5.62 -11.46
N SER A 156 -13.54 5.76 -12.56
CA SER A 156 -14.19 4.61 -13.21
C SER A 156 -13.19 3.58 -13.75
N GLU A 157 -11.96 4.00 -14.06
CA GLU A 157 -10.91 3.12 -14.59
C GLU A 157 -10.52 2.02 -13.60
N PHE A 158 -10.42 2.35 -12.31
CA PHE A 158 -9.97 1.45 -11.25
C PHE A 158 -11.10 1.04 -10.29
N ALA A 159 -12.36 1.21 -10.70
CA ALA A 159 -13.51 0.75 -9.93
C ALA A 159 -13.42 -0.75 -9.56
N PRO A 160 -13.03 -1.68 -10.47
CA PRO A 160 -12.86 -3.10 -10.11
C PRO A 160 -11.81 -3.32 -9.01
N LEU A 161 -10.68 -2.60 -9.08
CA LEU A 161 -9.64 -2.70 -8.06
C LEU A 161 -10.11 -2.13 -6.71
N LYS A 162 -10.86 -1.02 -6.71
CA LYS A 162 -11.46 -0.47 -5.49
C LYS A 162 -12.48 -1.42 -4.87
N GLU A 163 -13.36 -2.01 -5.67
CA GLU A 163 -14.32 -3.04 -5.21
C GLU A 163 -13.60 -4.26 -4.61
N TYR A 164 -12.48 -4.66 -5.21
CA TYR A 164 -11.61 -5.69 -4.64
C TYR A 164 -11.06 -5.30 -3.27
N LEU A 165 -10.52 -4.10 -3.11
CA LEU A 165 -9.99 -3.63 -1.82
C LEU A 165 -11.07 -3.60 -0.74
N GLU A 166 -12.28 -3.13 -1.07
CA GLU A 166 -13.42 -3.14 -0.13
C GLU A 166 -13.82 -4.57 0.27
N ARG A 167 -13.80 -5.50 -0.67
CA ARG A 167 -14.09 -6.92 -0.41
C ARG A 167 -13.03 -7.55 0.49
N VAL A 168 -11.74 -7.33 0.22
CA VAL A 168 -10.64 -7.84 1.05
C VAL A 168 -10.69 -7.24 2.45
N LYS A 169 -10.90 -5.92 2.55
CA LYS A 169 -11.07 -5.20 3.81
C LYS A 169 -12.17 -5.83 4.67
N THR A 170 -13.36 -6.01 4.07
CA THR A 170 -14.52 -6.61 4.74
C THR A 170 -14.25 -8.06 5.11
N ARG A 171 -13.60 -8.85 4.24
CA ARG A 171 -13.32 -10.26 4.48
C ARG A 171 -12.34 -10.50 5.63
N ILE A 172 -11.33 -9.64 5.76
CA ILE A 172 -10.23 -9.78 6.74
C ILE A 172 -10.59 -9.13 8.07
N TYR A 173 -11.13 -7.91 8.05
CA TYR A 173 -11.37 -7.12 9.26
C TYR A 173 -12.84 -7.06 9.68
N GLY A 174 -13.79 -7.33 8.77
CA GLY A 174 -15.21 -7.23 9.07
C GLY A 174 -15.59 -5.89 9.69
N ASN A 175 -16.25 -5.95 10.86
CA ASN A 175 -16.66 -4.76 11.62
C ASN A 175 -15.54 -4.17 12.49
N GLU A 176 -14.35 -4.78 12.53
CA GLU A 176 -13.21 -4.33 13.34
C GLU A 176 -12.33 -3.32 12.59
N PHE A 177 -12.64 -3.02 11.32
CA PHE A 177 -11.95 -1.98 10.59
C PHE A 177 -12.39 -0.61 11.12
N CYS A 178 -11.53 0.04 11.92
CA CYS A 178 -11.78 1.37 12.44
C CYS A 178 -11.73 2.42 11.31
N ASP A 179 -12.77 3.26 11.24
CA ASP A 179 -12.81 4.48 10.40
C ASP A 179 -11.89 5.58 10.92
#